data_AF-A0A9D5IKT9-F1
#
_entry.id   AF-A0A9D5IKT9-F1
#
_cell.length_a   1.000
_cell.length_b   1.000
_cell.length_c   1.000
_cell.angle_alpha   90.00
_cell.angle_beta   90.00
_cell.angle_gamma   90.00
#
_symmetry.space_group_name_H-M   'P 1'
#
loop_
_entity.id
_entity.type
_entity.pdbx_description
1 polymer ?
#
loop_
_entity_poly.entity_id
_entity_poly.type
_entity_poly.pdbx_seq_one_letter_code
_entity_poly.pdbx_strand_id
1 'polypeptide(L)'
;MFASGLLSDSSIQFQMKHASRLMPLYYGRGYTKLHLNEEAEGVIVATMYEAIAHNLQSALGDRFVSPLGNERKQTILVNLVGNKDAKALIAAARRGQVIFRETRLGACTKRGACSYGGVESVSRCSGGDGGGPCADALYDRTKAFEMERERAQVEHEIAGEVSGSPRYKSLLAELNGLENFLNVVRS
;
A
#
# COMPACT_ATOMS: atom_id res chain seq x y z
N MET A 1 1.51 -6.11 18.80
CA MET A 1 2.82 -6.46 19.39
C MET A 1 3.13 -5.65 20.66
N PHE A 2 3.03 -4.30 20.63
CA PHE A 2 3.55 -3.42 21.69
C PHE A 2 2.73 -3.30 23.01
N ALA A 3 1.62 -4.02 23.15
CA ALA A 3 0.77 -4.00 24.36
C ALA A 3 0.44 -5.41 24.88
N SER A 4 1.24 -6.42 24.50
CA SER A 4 0.99 -7.82 24.84
C SER A 4 1.44 -8.22 26.25
N GLY A 5 2.22 -7.38 26.94
CA GLY A 5 2.84 -7.71 28.23
C GLY A 5 3.96 -8.75 28.14
N LEU A 6 4.21 -9.33 26.95
CA LEU A 6 5.22 -10.37 26.73
C LEU A 6 6.67 -9.85 26.73
N LEU A 7 6.85 -8.54 26.48
CA LEU A 7 8.15 -7.87 26.46
C LEU A 7 8.16 -6.76 27.51
N SER A 8 9.25 -6.66 28.28
CA SER A 8 9.41 -5.58 29.26
C SER A 8 9.58 -4.22 28.58
N ASP A 9 9.13 -3.15 29.23
CA ASP A 9 9.31 -1.77 28.73
C ASP A 9 10.79 -1.42 28.51
N SER A 10 11.71 -1.99 29.29
CA SER A 10 13.16 -1.85 29.10
C SER A 10 13.65 -2.50 27.80
N SER A 11 13.13 -3.69 27.46
CA SER A 11 13.46 -4.38 26.22
C SER A 11 12.92 -3.62 25.02
N ILE A 12 11.68 -3.11 25.12
CA ILE A 12 11.08 -2.29 24.06
C ILE A 12 11.85 -0.98 23.90
N GLN A 13 12.24 -0.32 24.99
CA GLN A 13 13.08 0.88 24.96
C GLN A 13 14.36 0.64 24.16
N PHE A 14 15.08 -0.44 24.47
CA PHE A 14 16.34 -0.78 23.82
C PHE A 14 16.15 -1.09 22.33
N GLN A 15 15.20 -1.98 21.99
CA GLN A 15 14.95 -2.40 20.60
C GLN A 15 14.49 -1.25 19.70
N MET A 16 13.66 -0.36 20.24
CA MET A 16 13.13 0.80 19.51
C MET A 16 14.04 2.03 19.61
N LYS A 17 15.20 1.92 20.28
CA LYS A 17 16.16 3.03 20.51
C LYS A 17 15.50 4.26 21.14
N HIS A 18 14.55 4.04 22.04
CA HIS A 18 13.86 5.13 22.72
C HIS A 18 14.74 5.77 23.80
N ALA A 19 14.66 7.10 23.89
CA ALA A 19 15.42 7.87 24.88
C ALA A 19 14.96 7.61 26.33
N SER A 20 13.71 7.18 26.55
CA SER A 20 13.18 6.87 27.88
C SER A 20 12.23 5.68 27.89
N ARG A 21 12.03 5.07 29.07
CA ARG A 21 11.05 3.99 29.29
C ARG A 21 9.60 4.45 29.20
N LEU A 22 9.34 5.76 29.17
CA LEU A 22 8.00 6.32 28.99
C LEU A 22 7.62 6.43 27.51
N MET A 23 8.60 6.47 26.60
CA MET A 23 8.34 6.55 25.16
C MET A 23 7.60 5.33 24.59
N PRO A 24 7.90 4.07 24.97
CA PRO A 24 7.07 2.92 24.60
C PRO A 24 5.59 3.10 24.97
N LEU A 25 5.29 3.65 26.15
CA LEU A 25 3.92 3.94 26.57
C LEU A 25 3.31 5.08 25.75
N TYR A 26 4.10 6.13 25.48
CA TYR A 26 3.68 7.27 24.65
C TYR A 26 3.28 6.83 23.24
N TYR A 27 4.15 6.09 22.54
CA TYR A 27 3.88 5.59 21.19
C TYR A 27 2.86 4.44 21.18
N GLY A 28 2.92 3.53 22.16
CA GLY A 28 2.02 2.38 22.25
C GLY A 28 0.57 2.75 22.57
N ARG A 29 0.36 3.83 23.34
CA ARG A 29 -0.98 4.41 23.57
C ARG A 29 -1.43 5.31 22.42
N GLY A 30 -0.60 5.50 21.40
CA GLY A 30 -0.92 6.30 20.24
C GLY A 30 -1.04 7.79 20.54
N TYR A 31 -0.23 8.33 21.46
CA TYR A 31 -0.17 9.79 21.68
C TYR A 31 0.45 10.56 20.49
N THR A 32 0.93 9.86 19.47
CA THR A 32 1.24 10.42 18.14
C THR A 32 0.02 10.51 17.22
N LYS A 33 -1.12 9.93 17.60
CA LYS A 33 -2.37 10.09 16.85
C LYS A 33 -2.85 11.51 17.05
N LEU A 34 -3.36 12.11 15.97
CA LEU A 34 -4.11 13.36 16.08
C LEU A 34 -5.29 13.13 17.03
N HIS A 35 -5.33 13.87 18.14
CA HIS A 35 -6.49 13.89 19.04
C HIS A 35 -7.59 14.71 18.38
N LEU A 36 -8.44 14.02 17.65
CA LEU A 36 -9.63 14.59 17.03
C LEU A 36 -10.76 14.60 18.05
N ASN A 37 -11.68 15.56 17.94
CA ASN A 37 -12.95 15.44 18.64
C ASN A 37 -13.78 14.32 18.00
N GLU A 38 -14.78 13.82 18.73
CA GLU A 38 -15.60 12.68 18.30
C GLU A 38 -16.30 12.93 16.95
N GLU A 39 -16.74 14.17 16.72
CA GLU A 39 -17.34 14.60 15.46
C GLU A 39 -16.37 14.45 14.28
N ALA A 40 -15.14 14.98 14.41
CA ALA A 40 -14.12 14.90 13.36
C ALA A 40 -13.65 13.47 13.13
N GLU A 41 -13.50 12.66 14.19
CA GLU A 41 -13.18 11.24 14.07
C GLU A 41 -14.28 10.51 13.29
N GLY A 42 -15.55 10.73 13.64
CA GLY A 42 -16.69 10.14 12.95
C GLY A 42 -16.74 10.52 11.47
N VAL A 43 -16.52 11.80 11.14
CA VAL A 43 -16.47 12.29 9.76
C VAL A 43 -15.32 11.65 8.98
N ILE A 44 -14.13 11.58 9.56
CA ILE A 44 -12.96 10.99 8.88
C ILE A 44 -13.20 9.52 8.61
N VAL A 45 -13.64 8.75 9.60
CA VAL A 45 -13.91 7.31 9.43
C VAL A 45 -15.00 7.06 8.40
N ALA A 46 -16.08 7.85 8.41
CA ALA A 46 -17.14 7.75 7.40
C ALA A 46 -16.59 8.02 5.99
N THR A 47 -15.84 9.11 5.83
CA THR A 47 -15.23 9.53 4.56
C THR A 47 -14.24 8.50 4.05
N MET A 48 -13.48 7.84 4.93
CA MET A 48 -12.57 6.75 4.54
C MET A 48 -13.32 5.58 3.88
N TYR A 49 -14.47 5.18 4.42
CA TYR A 49 -15.27 4.11 3.82
C TYR A 49 -15.93 4.53 2.50
N GLU A 50 -16.32 5.80 2.38
CA GLU A 50 -16.81 6.37 1.13
C GLU A 50 -15.73 6.41 0.05
N ALA A 51 -14.51 6.81 0.41
CA ALA A 51 -13.36 6.80 -0.49
C ALA A 51 -13.04 5.40 -1.02
N ILE A 52 -13.12 4.37 -0.17
CA ILE A 52 -12.96 2.96 -0.60
C ILE A 52 -14.01 2.60 -1.65
N ALA A 53 -15.28 2.94 -1.42
CA ALA A 53 -16.36 2.63 -2.37
C ALA A 53 -16.18 3.39 -3.71
N HIS A 54 -15.84 4.67 -3.64
CA HIS A 54 -15.58 5.50 -4.82
C HIS A 54 -14.39 4.99 -5.64
N ASN A 55 -13.31 4.58 -4.98
CA ASN A 55 -12.14 4.05 -5.66
C ASN A 55 -12.43 2.67 -6.30
N LEU A 56 -13.23 1.82 -5.65
CA LEU A 56 -13.70 0.57 -6.24
C LEU A 56 -14.57 0.81 -7.49
N GLN A 57 -15.45 1.81 -7.46
CA GLN A 57 -16.22 2.20 -8.65
C GLN A 57 -15.31 2.74 -9.75
N SER A 58 -14.33 3.56 -9.40
CA SER A 58 -13.32 4.07 -10.34
C SER A 58 -12.51 2.93 -10.98
N ALA A 59 -12.29 1.84 -10.24
CA ALA A 59 -11.61 0.65 -10.75
C ALA A 59 -12.41 -0.15 -11.77
N LEU A 60 -13.73 0.07 -11.90
CA LEU A 60 -14.52 -0.48 -13.00
C LEU A 60 -14.15 0.16 -14.34
N GLY A 61 -13.72 1.43 -14.33
CA GLY A 61 -13.25 2.15 -15.52
C GLY A 61 -11.79 1.86 -15.87
N ASP A 62 -11.24 2.58 -16.84
CA ASP A 62 -9.90 2.32 -17.40
C ASP A 62 -8.73 2.88 -16.58
N ARG A 63 -9.02 3.66 -15.54
CA ARG A 63 -8.01 4.24 -14.64
C ARG A 63 -7.13 3.16 -14.01
N PHE A 64 -7.75 2.05 -13.58
CA PHE A 64 -7.03 0.96 -12.93
C PHE A 64 -6.84 -0.22 -13.87
N VAL A 65 -5.63 -0.78 -13.90
CA VAL A 65 -5.28 -1.95 -14.71
C VAL A 65 -4.62 -3.02 -13.86
N SER A 66 -4.82 -4.30 -14.18
CA SER A 66 -4.11 -5.38 -13.50
C SER A 66 -2.83 -5.72 -14.27
N PRO A 67 -1.69 -5.95 -13.58
CA PRO A 67 -0.47 -6.38 -14.24
C PRO A 67 -0.57 -7.77 -14.88
N LEU A 68 -1.60 -8.55 -14.54
CA LEU A 68 -1.87 -9.87 -15.11
C LEU A 68 -2.96 -9.83 -16.20
N GLY A 69 -3.31 -8.64 -16.68
CA GLY A 69 -4.28 -8.45 -17.76
C GLY A 69 -5.73 -8.28 -17.32
N ASN A 70 -6.60 -8.04 -18.31
CA ASN A 70 -7.99 -7.65 -18.06
C ASN A 70 -8.84 -8.74 -17.40
N GLU A 71 -8.62 -10.02 -17.71
CA GLU A 71 -9.34 -11.13 -17.08
C GLU A 71 -9.13 -11.14 -15.56
N ARG A 72 -7.89 -10.89 -15.12
CA ARG A 72 -7.58 -10.81 -13.70
C ARG A 72 -8.25 -9.61 -13.04
N LYS A 73 -8.20 -8.44 -13.69
CA LYS A 73 -8.92 -7.24 -13.23
C LYS A 73 -10.40 -7.53 -13.01
N GLN A 74 -11.06 -8.14 -14.01
CA GLN A 74 -12.49 -8.48 -13.91
C GLN A 74 -12.77 -9.45 -12.76
N THR A 75 -11.92 -10.47 -12.58
CA THR A 75 -12.05 -11.40 -11.44
C THR A 75 -11.98 -10.68 -10.10
N ILE A 76 -11.05 -9.73 -9.94
CA ILE A 76 -10.93 -8.91 -8.72
C ILE A 76 -12.21 -8.09 -8.51
N LEU A 77 -12.68 -7.40 -9.55
CA LEU A 77 -13.83 -6.51 -9.49
C LEU A 77 -15.12 -7.27 -9.20
N VAL A 78 -15.36 -8.41 -9.85
CA VAL A 78 -16.52 -9.27 -9.58
C VAL A 78 -16.54 -9.75 -8.13
N ASN A 79 -15.38 -10.15 -7.58
CA ASN A 79 -15.28 -10.62 -6.20
C ASN A 79 -15.49 -9.52 -5.14
N LEU A 80 -15.16 -8.27 -5.46
CA LEU A 80 -15.27 -7.14 -4.52
C LEU A 80 -16.60 -6.41 -4.67
N VAL A 81 -16.92 -6.03 -5.90
CA VAL A 81 -18.08 -5.20 -6.25
C VAL A 81 -19.32 -6.08 -6.41
N GLY A 82 -19.27 -7.08 -7.28
CA GLY A 82 -20.46 -7.85 -7.68
C GLY A 82 -21.58 -6.91 -8.17
N ASN A 83 -22.82 -7.14 -7.71
CA ASN A 83 -23.98 -6.31 -8.04
C ASN A 83 -24.27 -5.20 -6.99
N LYS A 84 -23.28 -4.81 -6.18
CA LYS A 84 -23.48 -3.85 -5.08
C LYS A 84 -23.51 -2.41 -5.61
N ASP A 85 -24.43 -1.62 -5.09
CA ASP A 85 -24.45 -0.16 -5.27
C ASP A 85 -23.47 0.55 -4.32
N ALA A 86 -23.34 1.87 -4.44
CA ALA A 86 -22.45 2.68 -3.61
C ALA A 86 -22.71 2.49 -2.10
N LYS A 87 -23.98 2.46 -1.68
CA LYS A 87 -24.36 2.29 -0.27
C LYS A 87 -23.98 0.91 0.25
N ALA A 88 -24.21 -0.14 -0.54
CA ALA A 88 -23.83 -1.50 -0.20
C ALA A 88 -22.30 -1.67 -0.14
N LEU A 89 -21.53 -0.98 -0.99
CA LEU A 89 -20.07 -0.95 -0.93
C LEU A 89 -19.54 -0.28 0.34
N ILE A 90 -20.10 0.87 0.74
CA ILE A 90 -19.74 1.55 1.99
C ILE A 90 -20.01 0.63 3.19
N ALA A 91 -21.18 -0.01 3.23
CA ALA A 91 -21.54 -0.94 4.30
C ALA A 91 -20.62 -2.18 4.31
N ALA A 92 -20.21 -2.68 3.15
CA ALA A 92 -19.25 -3.77 3.03
C ALA A 92 -17.84 -3.34 3.47
N ALA A 93 -17.42 -2.10 3.20
CA ALA A 93 -16.13 -1.56 3.61
C ALA A 93 -16.06 -1.42 5.14
N ARG A 94 -17.14 -0.92 5.76
CA ARG A 94 -17.31 -0.87 7.23
C ARG A 94 -17.15 -2.25 7.90
N ARG A 95 -17.62 -3.30 7.23
CA ARG A 95 -17.47 -4.70 7.70
C ARG A 95 -16.15 -5.36 7.31
N GLY A 96 -15.25 -4.65 6.62
CA GLY A 96 -13.98 -5.22 6.12
C GLY A 96 -14.15 -6.27 5.01
N GLN A 97 -15.32 -6.32 4.37
CA GLN A 97 -15.64 -7.31 3.32
C GLN A 97 -15.10 -6.92 1.95
N VAL A 98 -14.88 -5.61 1.72
CA VAL A 98 -14.19 -5.07 0.56
C VAL A 98 -12.92 -4.38 1.01
N ILE A 99 -11.84 -4.61 0.28
CA ILE A 99 -10.51 -4.08 0.61
C ILE A 99 -9.98 -3.40 -0.64
N PHE A 100 -9.63 -2.12 -0.48
CA PHE A 100 -9.01 -1.31 -1.51
C PHE A 100 -8.03 -0.38 -0.81
N ARG A 101 -6.81 -0.88 -0.57
CA ARG A 101 -5.76 -0.13 0.12
C ARG A 101 -4.94 0.62 -0.92
N GLU A 102 -4.80 1.92 -0.75
CA GLU A 102 -3.93 2.70 -1.63
C GLU A 102 -2.47 2.27 -1.45
N THR A 103 -1.77 2.12 -2.57
CA THR A 103 -0.34 1.83 -2.66
C THR A 103 0.33 2.86 -3.56
N ARG A 104 1.67 2.89 -3.59
CA ARG A 104 2.41 3.80 -4.48
C ARG A 104 2.11 3.58 -5.96
N LEU A 105 1.84 2.34 -6.36
CA LEU A 105 1.47 2.00 -7.74
C LEU A 105 -0.03 2.16 -8.03
N GLY A 106 -0.89 2.29 -7.02
CA GLY A 106 -2.34 2.35 -7.20
C GLY A 106 -3.05 1.76 -6.00
N ALA A 107 -3.49 0.50 -6.11
CA ALA A 107 -4.25 -0.16 -5.05
C ALA A 107 -3.92 -1.63 -4.85
N CYS A 108 -4.16 -2.11 -3.64
CA CYS A 108 -4.05 -3.49 -3.21
C CYS A 108 -5.41 -4.01 -2.73
N THR A 109 -5.85 -5.11 -3.33
CA THR A 109 -7.12 -5.79 -3.01
C THR A 109 -6.96 -7.07 -2.21
N LYS A 110 -5.73 -7.36 -1.75
CA LYS A 110 -5.42 -8.57 -1.00
C LYS A 110 -6.23 -8.63 0.29
N ARG A 111 -6.88 -9.78 0.55
CA ARG A 111 -7.50 -10.06 1.84
C ARG A 111 -6.45 -10.41 2.89
N GLY A 112 -6.54 -9.77 4.05
CA GLY A 112 -5.62 -10.00 5.16
C GLY A 112 -4.29 -9.23 5.08
N ALA A 113 -3.32 -9.71 5.87
CA ALA A 113 -2.02 -9.08 6.00
C ALA A 113 -1.13 -9.30 4.77
N CYS A 114 -0.35 -8.28 4.42
CA CYS A 114 0.69 -8.34 3.41
C CYS A 114 2.00 -7.89 4.05
N SER A 115 3.04 -8.71 3.96
CA SER A 115 4.37 -8.41 4.52
C SER A 115 5.14 -7.35 3.74
N TYR A 116 4.68 -6.99 2.53
CA TYR A 116 5.40 -6.10 1.61
C TYR A 116 4.90 -4.65 1.64
N GLY A 117 3.70 -4.40 2.19
CA GLY A 117 3.17 -3.05 2.43
C GLY A 117 2.76 -2.24 1.19
N GLY A 118 3.46 -2.34 0.05
CA GLY A 118 3.18 -1.58 -1.18
C GLY A 118 3.37 -0.05 -1.05
N VAL A 119 3.94 0.40 0.08
CA VAL A 119 4.21 1.81 0.40
C VAL A 119 5.71 2.06 0.48
N GLU A 120 6.49 1.19 1.09
CA GLU A 120 7.95 1.41 1.21
C GLU A 120 8.71 0.99 -0.05
N SER A 121 8.25 -0.08 -0.71
CA SER A 121 8.84 -0.58 -1.95
C SER A 121 7.74 -1.07 -2.88
N VAL A 122 7.92 -0.81 -4.17
CA VAL A 122 7.03 -1.29 -5.22
C VAL A 122 7.49 -2.61 -5.83
N SER A 123 8.77 -2.96 -5.66
CA SER A 123 9.43 -4.14 -6.25
C SER A 123 8.58 -5.42 -6.20
N ARG A 124 8.07 -5.83 -5.04
CA ARG A 124 7.28 -7.07 -4.93
C ARG A 124 5.91 -6.97 -5.56
N CYS A 125 5.27 -5.79 -5.49
CA CYS A 125 3.95 -5.59 -6.08
C CYS A 125 4.00 -5.69 -7.60
N SER A 126 5.12 -5.28 -8.21
CA SER A 126 5.33 -5.28 -9.66
C SER A 126 6.31 -6.30 -10.19
N GLY A 127 6.81 -7.22 -9.36
CA GLY A 127 7.70 -8.30 -9.80
C GLY A 127 9.13 -7.85 -10.12
N GLY A 128 9.55 -6.69 -9.62
CA GLY A 128 10.92 -6.18 -9.78
C GLY A 128 11.99 -7.01 -9.06
N ASP A 129 11.59 -7.83 -8.08
CA ASP A 129 12.46 -8.76 -7.35
C ASP A 129 12.69 -10.10 -8.08
N GLY A 130 12.28 -10.20 -9.34
CA GLY A 130 12.36 -11.42 -10.16
C GLY A 130 11.19 -12.38 -9.96
N GLY A 131 10.24 -12.06 -9.07
CA GLY A 131 8.95 -12.74 -9.01
C GLY A 131 7.97 -12.21 -10.07
N GLY A 132 6.86 -12.92 -10.27
CA GLY A 132 5.74 -12.36 -11.02
C GLY A 132 5.04 -11.22 -10.26
N PRO A 133 4.37 -10.30 -10.96
CA PRO A 133 3.64 -9.22 -10.31
C PRO A 133 2.48 -9.74 -9.46
N CYS A 134 2.10 -8.98 -8.43
CA CYS A 134 1.09 -9.41 -7.47
C CYS A 134 -0.29 -9.52 -8.13
N ALA A 135 -0.95 -10.66 -7.93
CA ALA A 135 -2.28 -10.93 -8.48
C ALA A 135 -3.40 -10.08 -7.86
N ASP A 136 -3.15 -9.42 -6.73
CA ASP A 136 -4.10 -8.54 -6.04
C ASP A 136 -3.75 -7.05 -6.22
N ALA A 137 -2.79 -6.72 -7.09
CA ALA A 137 -2.44 -5.35 -7.41
C ALA A 137 -3.32 -4.80 -8.55
N LEU A 138 -3.73 -3.55 -8.38
CA LEU A 138 -4.36 -2.72 -9.41
C LEU A 138 -3.50 -1.46 -9.57
N TYR A 139 -2.93 -1.28 -10.74
CA TYR A 139 -2.11 -0.14 -11.08
C TYR A 139 -2.97 1.04 -11.51
N ASP A 140 -2.68 2.21 -10.97
CA ASP A 140 -3.37 3.44 -11.30
C ASP A 140 -2.61 4.19 -12.39
N ARG A 141 -3.23 4.31 -13.57
CA ARG A 141 -2.63 5.02 -14.71
C ARG A 141 -2.30 6.48 -14.37
N THR A 142 -3.02 7.11 -13.44
CA THR A 142 -2.75 8.51 -13.08
C THR A 142 -1.43 8.69 -12.33
N LYS A 143 -0.83 7.60 -11.80
CA LYS A 143 0.46 7.66 -11.08
C LYS A 143 1.68 7.54 -12.00
N ALA A 144 1.48 7.37 -13.31
CA ALA A 144 2.58 7.20 -14.28
C ALA A 144 3.64 8.30 -14.18
N PHE A 145 3.22 9.57 -14.16
CA PHE A 145 4.14 10.72 -14.08
C PHE A 145 4.97 10.72 -12.79
N GLU A 146 4.35 10.41 -11.65
CA GLU A 146 5.06 10.35 -10.36
C GLU A 146 6.08 9.20 -10.36
N MET A 147 5.69 8.04 -10.87
CA MET A 147 6.57 6.86 -10.95
C MET A 147 7.71 7.04 -11.94
N GLU A 148 7.55 7.84 -12.99
CA GLU A 148 8.64 8.23 -13.89
C GLU A 148 9.69 9.09 -13.19
N ARG A 149 9.24 10.07 -12.39
CA ARG A 149 10.15 10.90 -11.58
C ARG A 149 10.93 10.06 -10.58
N GLU A 150 10.22 9.15 -9.90
CA GLU A 150 10.85 8.23 -8.97
C GLU A 150 11.88 7.33 -9.66
N ARG A 151 11.53 6.77 -10.82
CA ARG A 151 12.44 5.94 -11.60
C ARG A 151 13.74 6.67 -11.90
N ALA A 152 13.66 7.91 -12.37
CA ALA A 152 14.85 8.74 -12.66
C ALA A 152 15.69 9.00 -11.40
N GLN A 153 15.04 9.19 -10.24
CA GLN A 153 15.75 9.33 -8.97
C GLN A 153 16.47 8.04 -8.58
N VAL A 154 15.81 6.88 -8.70
CA VAL A 154 16.41 5.58 -8.39
C VAL A 154 17.60 5.28 -9.32
N GLU A 155 17.49 5.59 -10.61
CA GLU A 155 18.62 5.47 -11.57
C GLU A 155 19.82 6.33 -11.14
N HIS A 156 19.58 7.55 -10.67
CA HIS A 156 20.63 8.42 -10.14
C HIS A 156 21.28 7.84 -8.87
N GLU A 157 20.49 7.30 -7.94
CA GLU A 157 20.99 6.66 -6.72
C GLU A 157 21.86 5.43 -7.02
N ILE A 158 21.47 4.63 -8.02
CA ILE A 158 22.23 3.44 -8.43
C ILE A 158 23.63 3.81 -8.94
N ALA A 159 23.76 4.92 -9.68
CA ALA A 159 25.03 5.35 -10.26
C ALA A 159 26.11 5.66 -9.21
N GLY A 160 25.71 6.02 -7.99
CA GLY A 160 26.63 6.31 -6.87
C GLY A 160 26.91 5.12 -5.95
N GLU A 161 26.26 3.98 -6.17
CA GLU A 161 26.28 2.84 -5.24
C GLU A 161 27.28 1.75 -5.67
N VAL A 162 27.85 1.04 -4.68
CA VAL A 162 28.79 -0.05 -4.96
C VAL A 162 28.06 -1.24 -5.57
N SER A 163 28.49 -1.65 -6.77
CA SER A 163 27.90 -2.79 -7.47
C SER A 163 27.87 -4.05 -6.60
N GLY A 164 26.70 -4.67 -6.52
CA GLY A 164 26.49 -5.90 -5.74
C GLY A 164 26.21 -5.70 -4.26
N SER A 165 26.27 -4.47 -3.74
CA SER A 165 25.87 -4.17 -2.35
C SER A 165 24.38 -4.51 -2.11
N PRO A 166 23.96 -4.78 -0.86
CA PRO A 166 22.54 -4.97 -0.55
C PRO A 166 21.67 -3.79 -1.00
N ARG A 167 22.18 -2.55 -0.88
CA ARG A 167 21.49 -1.34 -1.33
C ARG A 167 21.36 -1.33 -2.85
N TYR A 168 22.44 -1.63 -3.57
CA TYR A 168 22.44 -1.75 -5.04
C TYR A 168 21.37 -2.74 -5.52
N LYS A 169 21.32 -3.93 -4.93
CA LYS A 169 20.32 -4.96 -5.27
C LYS A 169 18.90 -4.51 -4.98
N SER A 170 18.68 -3.83 -3.85
CA SER A 170 17.36 -3.28 -3.50
C SER A 170 16.92 -2.21 -4.49
N LEU A 171 17.81 -1.30 -4.88
CA LEU A 171 17.52 -0.24 -5.84
C LEU A 171 17.25 -0.81 -7.24
N LEU A 172 18.01 -1.82 -7.67
CA LEU A 172 17.72 -2.52 -8.93
C LEU A 172 16.34 -3.18 -8.92
N ALA A 173 15.95 -3.83 -7.82
CA ALA A 173 14.62 -4.43 -7.71
C ALA A 173 13.50 -3.37 -7.75
N GLU A 174 13.74 -2.20 -7.13
CA GLU A 174 12.81 -1.08 -7.20
C GLU A 174 12.71 -0.51 -8.62
N LEU A 175 13.85 -0.31 -9.29
CA LEU A 175 13.92 0.17 -10.67
C LEU A 175 13.15 -0.75 -11.63
N ASN A 176 13.45 -2.06 -11.59
CA ASN A 176 12.74 -3.07 -12.38
C ASN A 176 11.23 -3.03 -12.09
N GLY A 177 10.87 -2.85 -10.81
CA GLY A 177 9.49 -2.74 -10.38
C GLY A 177 8.76 -1.53 -10.96
N LEU A 178 9.42 -0.37 -11.01
CA LEU A 178 8.89 0.85 -11.61
C LEU A 178 8.76 0.71 -13.14
N GLU A 179 9.74 0.09 -13.80
CA GLU A 179 9.67 -0.18 -15.24
C GLU A 179 8.52 -1.13 -15.59
N ASN A 180 8.35 -2.22 -14.85
CA ASN A 180 7.23 -3.15 -15.03
C ASN A 180 5.89 -2.44 -14.86
N PHE A 181 5.76 -1.57 -13.86
CA PHE A 181 4.57 -0.75 -13.68
C PHE A 181 4.32 0.15 -14.90
N LEU A 182 5.33 0.92 -15.32
CA LEU A 182 5.21 1.87 -16.43
C LEU A 182 4.84 1.17 -17.74
N ASN A 183 5.40 -0.01 -18.00
CA ASN A 183 5.06 -0.81 -19.19
C ASN A 183 3.58 -1.21 -19.21
N VAL A 184 3.03 -1.60 -18.06
CA VAL A 184 1.61 -1.98 -17.95
C VAL A 184 0.68 -0.77 -18.09
N VAL A 185 0.98 0.35 -17.43
CA VAL A 185 0.07 1.51 -17.45
C VAL A 185 0.11 2.31 -18.76
N ARG A 186 1.14 2.11 -19.58
CA ARG A 186 1.27 2.71 -20.92
C ARG A 186 0.74 1.82 -22.05
N SER A 187 0.54 0.51 -21.80
CA SER A 187 -0.16 -0.39 -22.73
C SER A 187 -1.65 -0.05 -22.83
#